data_AF-A0A3D5YIA4-F1
#
_entry.id   AF-A0A3D5YIA4-F1
#
_cell.length_a   1.000
_cell.length_b   1.000
_cell.length_c   1.000
_cell.angle_alpha   90.00
_cell.angle_beta   90.00
_cell.angle_gamma   90.00
#
_symmetry.space_group_name_H-M   'P 1'
#
loop_
_entity.id
_entity.type
_entity.pdbx_description
1 polymer ?
#
loop_
_entity_poly.entity_id
_entity_poly.type
_entity_poly.pdbx_seq_one_letter_code
_entity_poly.pdbx_strand_id
1 'polypeptide(L)' 'MLPYIKKALPDNYRDQFCKVIAADFVSTEDGTGIVHIAPSFGIEDFEAVAAFLPREDAKNWLFLPLNDYAEFTDQVPEYQ' A
#
# COMPACT_ATOMS: atom_id res chain seq x y z
N MET A 1 -6.70 -11.08 5.61
CA MET A 1 -6.64 -9.62 5.44
C MET A 1 -6.80 -9.00 6.81
N LEU A 2 -5.99 -8.00 7.16
CA LEU A 2 -6.00 -7.42 8.51
C LEU A 2 -7.35 -6.75 8.78
N PRO A 3 -7.92 -6.90 10.00
CA PRO A 3 -9.28 -6.46 10.31
C PRO A 3 -9.48 -4.94 10.21
N TYR A 4 -8.39 -4.16 10.23
CA TYR A 4 -8.40 -2.70 10.16
C TYR A 4 -8.27 -2.11 8.74
N ILE A 5 -8.25 -2.93 7.68
CA ILE A 5 -8.40 -2.42 6.32
C ILE A 5 -9.87 -1.99 6.14
N LYS A 6 -10.17 -0.75 6.54
CA LYS A 6 -11.54 -0.19 6.65
C LYS A 6 -12.24 0.00 5.29
N LYS A 7 -11.50 0.06 4.17
CA LYS A 7 -12.09 0.16 2.82
C LYS A 7 -12.27 -1.22 2.22
N ALA A 8 -13.53 -1.60 1.98
CA ALA A 8 -13.83 -2.74 1.12
C ALA A 8 -13.22 -2.49 -0.25
N LEU A 9 -12.35 -3.39 -0.69
CA LEU A 9 -11.84 -3.40 -2.05
C LEU A 9 -13.02 -3.62 -3.00
N PRO A 10 -13.18 -2.81 -4.05
CA PRO A 10 -14.21 -3.06 -5.05
C PRO A 10 -13.99 -4.44 -5.68
N ASP A 11 -15.08 -5.15 -5.95
CA ASP A 11 -15.01 -6.55 -6.40
C ASP A 11 -14.17 -6.72 -7.68
N ASN A 12 -14.21 -5.74 -8.58
CA ASN A 12 -13.46 -5.73 -9.83
C ASN A 12 -11.94 -5.59 -9.66
N TYR A 13 -11.45 -5.17 -8.49
CA TYR A 13 -10.02 -5.05 -8.20
C TYR A 13 -9.51 -6.09 -7.19
N ARG A 14 -10.37 -6.95 -6.64
CA ARG A 14 -9.99 -7.94 -5.62
C ARG A 14 -8.80 -8.80 -6.03
N ASP A 15 -8.77 -9.22 -7.29
CA ASP A 15 -7.69 -10.07 -7.84
C ASP A 15 -6.37 -9.32 -8.06
N GLN A 16 -6.37 -8.00 -7.95
CA GLN A 16 -5.21 -7.14 -8.16
C GLN A 16 -4.49 -6.78 -6.84
N PHE A 17 -5.09 -7.10 -5.68
CA PHE A 17 -4.49 -6.87 -4.38
C PHE A 17 -3.61 -8.03 -3.91
N CYS A 18 -2.57 -7.69 -3.11
CA CYS A 18 -1.62 -8.64 -2.54
C CYS A 18 -0.96 -9.57 -3.58
N LYS A 19 -0.59 -9.00 -4.74
CA LYS A 19 0.16 -9.70 -5.79
C LYS A 19 1.62 -9.30 -5.76
N VAL A 20 2.47 -10.21 -6.22
CA VAL A 20 3.85 -9.89 -6.58
C VAL A 20 3.82 -9.17 -7.92
N ILE A 21 4.47 -8.01 -8.00
CA ILE A 21 4.62 -7.22 -9.21
C ILE A 21 6.11 -7.05 -9.51
N ALA A 22 6.44 -6.91 -10.79
CA ALA A 22 7.78 -6.49 -11.20
C ALA A 22 7.93 -4.98 -10.99
N ALA A 23 9.10 -4.53 -10.55
CA ALA A 23 9.40 -3.13 -10.31
C ALA A 23 10.88 -2.86 -10.61
N ASP A 24 11.14 -1.87 -11.47
CA ASP A 24 12.49 -1.59 -11.99
C ASP A 24 13.42 -0.95 -10.95
N PHE A 25 12.85 -0.38 -9.87
CA PHE A 25 13.64 0.22 -8.78
C PHE A 25 14.17 -0.82 -7.78
N VAL A 26 13.80 -2.10 -7.93
CA VAL A 26 14.24 -3.17 -7.02
C VAL A 26 15.57 -3.75 -7.49
N SER A 27 16.56 -3.77 -6.59
CA SER A 27 17.85 -4.43 -6.80
C SER A 27 18.08 -5.58 -5.81
N THR A 28 19.13 -6.36 -6.03
CA THR A 28 19.59 -7.39 -5.08
C THR A 28 20.85 -6.98 -4.33
N GLU A 29 21.26 -5.71 -4.43
CA GLU A 29 22.47 -5.20 -3.77
C GLU A 29 22.25 -5.07 -2.26
N ASP A 30 21.04 -4.65 -1.85
CA ASP A 30 20.63 -4.54 -0.46
C ASP A 30 19.32 -5.30 -0.21
N GLY A 31 19.18 -5.85 1.01
CA GLY A 31 17.97 -6.57 1.42
C GLY A 31 17.87 -7.98 0.84
N THR A 32 16.69 -8.34 0.31
CA THR A 32 16.37 -9.72 -0.13
C THR A 32 16.07 -9.83 -1.63
N GLY A 33 16.05 -8.71 -2.36
CA GLY A 33 15.52 -8.66 -3.73
C GLY A 33 13.98 -8.66 -3.81
N ILE A 34 13.28 -8.55 -2.68
CA ILE A 34 11.82 -8.36 -2.60
C ILE A 34 11.55 -7.17 -1.69
N VAL A 35 10.72 -6.23 -2.17
CA VAL A 35 10.36 -5.00 -1.43
C VAL A 35 8.91 -5.06 -1.00
N HIS A 36 8.66 -4.78 0.29
CA HIS A 36 7.32 -4.53 0.79
C HIS A 36 6.84 -3.16 0.32
N ILE A 37 5.64 -3.10 -0.27
CA ILE A 37 5.07 -1.89 -0.87
C ILE A 37 4.06 -1.27 0.09
N ALA A 38 4.29 0.00 0.48
CA ALA A 38 3.42 0.80 1.33
C ALA A 38 3.06 2.14 0.63
N PRO A 39 2.09 2.15 -0.31
CA PRO A 39 1.86 3.26 -1.25
C PRO A 39 1.55 4.63 -0.63
N SER A 40 1.11 4.68 0.63
CA SER A 40 0.84 5.93 1.35
C SER A 40 2.11 6.62 1.85
N PHE A 41 3.25 5.93 1.83
CA PHE A 41 4.46 6.32 2.53
C PHE A 41 5.71 6.38 1.63
N GLY A 42 5.61 5.99 0.36
CA GLY A 42 6.70 6.03 -0.62
C GLY A 42 6.20 6.42 -2.01
N ILE A 43 6.97 7.23 -2.74
CA ILE A 43 6.61 7.66 -4.09
C ILE A 43 6.75 6.47 -5.06
N GLU A 44 7.86 5.74 -4.97
CA GLU A 44 8.12 4.54 -5.77
C GLU A 44 7.07 3.46 -5.51
N ASP A 45 6.65 3.28 -4.25
CA ASP A 45 5.58 2.37 -3.85
C ASP A 45 4.23 2.75 -4.49
N PHE A 46 3.92 4.06 -4.49
CA PHE A 46 2.72 4.58 -5.12
C PHE A 46 2.74 4.35 -6.64
N GLU A 47 3.87 4.67 -7.29
CA GLU A 47 4.05 4.51 -8.73
C GLU A 47 3.97 3.04 -9.16
N ALA A 48 4.56 2.14 -8.38
CA ALA A 48 4.50 0.70 -8.62
C ALA A 48 3.06 0.19 -8.67
N VAL A 49 2.18 0.66 -7.79
CA VAL A 49 0.76 0.26 -7.76
C VAL A 49 -0.06 1.00 -8.81
N ALA A 50 0.20 2.30 -9.01
CA ALA A 50 -0.50 3.13 -9.99
C ALA A 50 -0.20 2.75 -11.45
N ALA A 51 0.84 1.95 -11.71
CA ALA A 51 1.09 1.36 -13.03
C ALA A 51 0.04 0.28 -13.41
N PHE A 52 -0.57 -0.37 -12.42
CA PHE A 52 -1.54 -1.46 -12.64
C PHE A 52 -2.99 -1.05 -12.36
N LEU A 53 -3.19 0.01 -11.57
CA LEU A 53 -4.51 0.57 -11.24
C LEU A 53 -4.61 1.99 -11.78
N PRO A 54 -5.77 2.45 -12.31
CA PRO A 54 -5.93 3.84 -12.70
C PRO A 54 -5.52 4.78 -11.55
N ARG A 55 -4.69 5.78 -11.83
CA ARG A 55 -4.02 6.61 -10.81
C ARG A 55 -4.98 7.27 -9.82
N GLU A 56 -6.15 7.70 -10.26
CA GLU A 56 -7.18 8.29 -9.39
C GLU A 56 -7.86 7.25 -8.49
N ASP A 57 -7.99 6.01 -8.96
CA ASP A 57 -8.50 4.92 -8.15
C ASP A 57 -7.48 4.45 -7.12
N ALA A 58 -6.20 4.42 -7.47
CA ALA A 58 -5.11 4.08 -6.56
C ALA A 58 -5.06 4.99 -5.33
N LYS A 59 -5.29 6.31 -5.50
CA LYS A 59 -5.37 7.27 -4.39
C LYS A 59 -6.53 6.96 -3.44
N ASN A 60 -7.65 6.48 -3.97
CA ASN A 60 -8.81 6.13 -3.16
C ASN A 60 -8.56 4.91 -2.26
N TRP A 61 -7.48 4.17 -2.45
CA TRP A 61 -7.16 2.97 -1.65
C TRP A 61 -5.89 3.09 -0.82
N LEU A 62 -5.31 4.29 -0.73
CA LEU A 62 -4.24 4.56 0.20
C LEU A 62 -4.72 4.35 1.63
N PHE A 63 -4.03 3.46 2.35
CA PHE A 63 -4.22 3.25 3.77
C PHE A 63 -3.18 4.10 4.51
N LEU A 64 -3.63 5.20 5.12
CA LEU A 64 -2.80 6.12 5.92
C LEU A 64 -3.33 6.12 7.36
N PRO A 65 -2.91 5.18 8.21
CA PRO A 65 -3.37 5.09 9.59
C PRO A 65 -2.66 6.06 10.54
N LEU A 66 -1.90 7.03 10.04
CA LEU A 66 -1.17 8.00 10.87
C LEU A 66 -1.83 9.38 10.82
N ASN A 67 -1.79 10.10 11.94
CA ASN A 67 -2.14 11.51 11.99
C ASN A 67 -0.94 12.41 11.61
N ASP A 68 -1.14 13.73 11.59
CA ASP A 68 -0.09 14.72 11.27
C ASP A 68 1.06 14.76 12.28
N TYR A 69 0.92 14.09 13.42
CA TYR A 69 1.94 13.93 14.46
C TYR A 69 2.68 12.58 14.37
N ALA A 70 2.46 11.81 13.30
CA ALA A 70 3.00 10.47 13.09
C ALA A 70 2.59 9.44 14.16
N GLU A 71 1.42 9.65 14.78
CA GLU A 71 0.83 8.70 15.72
C GLU A 71 -0.18 7.82 14.99
N PHE A 72 -0.27 6.54 15.36
CA PHE A 72 -1.37 5.69 14.88
C PHE A 72 -2.72 6.31 15.27
N THR A 73 -3.70 6.18 14.40
CA THR A 73 -5.08 6.58 14.65
C THR A 73 -5.87 5.42 15.26
N ASP A 74 -7.12 5.69 15.61
CA ASP A 74 -8.12 4.68 16.02
C ASP A 74 -8.37 3.58 14.96
N GLN A 75 -7.80 3.73 13.76
CA GLN A 75 -7.82 2.69 12.74
C GLN A 75 -6.94 1.50 13.12
N VAL A 76 -5.92 1.67 13.97
CA VAL A 76 -5.03 0.60 14.42
C VAL A 76 -5.01 0.56 15.96
N PRO A 77 -6.10 0.07 16.59
CA PRO A 77 -6.32 0.20 18.03
C PRO A 77 -5.28 -0.52 18.89
N GLU A 78 -4.56 -1.51 18.35
CA GLU A 78 -3.53 -2.25 19.06
C GLU A 78 -2.29 -1.40 19.40
N TYR A 79 -2.11 -0.26 18.74
CA TYR A 79 -0.99 0.66 18.93
C TYR A 79 -1.43 2.02 19.49
N GLN A 80 -2.57 2.08 20.18
CA GLN A 80 -3.02 3.22 20.97
C GLN A 80 -2.63 3.06 22.44
#